data_AF-A0A6I3UA46-F1
#
_entry.id   AF-A0A6I3UA46-F1
#
_cell.length_a   1.000
_cell.length_b   1.000
_cell.length_c   1.000
_cell.angle_alpha   90.00
_cell.angle_beta   90.00
_cell.angle_gamma   90.00
#
_symmetry.space_group_name_H-M   'P 1'
#
loop_
_entity.id
_entity.type
_entity.pdbx_description
1 polymer ?
#
loop_
_entity_poly.entity_id
_entity_poly.type
_entity_poly.pdbx_seq_one_letter_code
_entity_poly.pdbx_strand_id
1 'polypeptide(L)'
;MHNMFDVIYMLEILEGKAVAKLDTNQKYDLLRKIENEYKPDPDGKSVYATNVVRRLKPEELTKLTTFNSLIEHDIITRRGYV
;
A
#
# COMPACT_ATOMS: atom_id res chain seq x y z
N MET A 1 0.59 23.95 4.12
CA MET A 1 0.74 23.00 2.99
C MET A 1 -0.61 22.52 2.42
N HIS A 2 -1.69 23.30 2.52
CA HIS A 2 -3.03 22.83 2.13
C HIS A 2 -3.16 22.59 0.61
N ASN A 3 -2.93 23.63 -0.20
CA ASN A 3 -3.16 23.58 -1.65
C ASN A 3 -2.34 22.52 -2.41
N MET A 4 -1.14 22.17 -1.94
CA MET A 4 -0.30 21.18 -2.59
C MET A 4 -0.78 19.76 -2.30
N PHE A 5 -1.15 19.46 -1.05
CA PHE A 5 -1.71 18.15 -0.70
C PHE A 5 -3.09 17.94 -1.30
N ASP A 6 -3.91 18.99 -1.46
CA ASP A 6 -5.22 18.86 -2.11
C ASP A 6 -5.08 18.37 -3.56
N VAL A 7 -4.09 18.90 -4.30
CA VAL A 7 -3.79 18.45 -5.67
C VAL A 7 -3.25 17.03 -5.66
N ILE A 8 -2.34 16.69 -4.75
CA ILE A 8 -1.78 15.33 -4.62
C ILE A 8 -2.89 14.32 -4.32
N TYR A 9 -3.73 14.59 -3.32
CA TYR A 9 -4.83 13.71 -2.96
C TYR A 9 -5.84 13.54 -4.09
N MET A 10 -6.14 14.60 -4.84
CA MET A 10 -6.98 14.49 -6.02
C MET A 10 -6.37 13.53 -7.06
N LEU A 11 -5.08 13.66 -7.35
CA LEU A 11 -4.37 12.78 -8.28
C LEU A 11 -4.30 11.34 -7.78
N GLU A 12 -4.01 11.13 -6.49
CA GLU A 12 -3.97 9.79 -5.87
C GLU A 12 -5.35 9.12 -5.87
N ILE A 13 -6.43 9.87 -5.64
CA ILE A 13 -7.80 9.33 -5.72
C ILE A 13 -8.13 8.92 -7.16
N LEU A 14 -7.73 9.71 -8.15
CA LEU A 14 -7.93 9.38 -9.57
C LEU A 14 -7.15 8.11 -9.96
N GLU A 15 -5.87 8.03 -9.56
CA GLU A 15 -5.04 6.86 -9.80
C GLU A 15 -5.62 5.63 -9.09
N GLY A 16 -5.94 5.72 -7.79
CA GLY A 16 -6.44 4.60 -7.01
C GLY A 16 -7.77 4.05 -7.56
N LYS A 17 -8.67 4.92 -8.05
CA LYS A 17 -9.89 4.49 -8.74
C LYS A 17 -9.63 3.76 -10.06
N ALA A 18 -8.59 4.15 -10.81
CA ALA A 18 -8.18 3.45 -12.01
C ALA A 18 -7.55 2.09 -11.68
N VAL A 19 -6.65 2.06 -10.69
CA VAL A 19 -5.94 0.85 -10.25
C VAL A 19 -6.89 -0.20 -9.69
N ALA A 20 -7.91 0.21 -8.91
CA ALA A 20 -8.92 -0.71 -8.39
C ALA A 20 -9.69 -1.48 -9.49
N LYS A 21 -9.73 -0.96 -10.72
CA LYS A 21 -10.40 -1.59 -11.87
C LYS A 21 -9.50 -2.51 -12.70
N LEU A 22 -8.19 -2.53 -12.44
CA LEU A 22 -7.24 -3.39 -13.14
C LEU A 22 -7.47 -4.88 -12.82
N ASP A 23 -6.98 -5.76 -13.69
CA ASP A 23 -6.99 -7.20 -13.42
C ASP A 23 -5.97 -7.60 -12.34
N THR A 24 -6.12 -8.82 -11.83
CA THR A 24 -5.30 -9.35 -10.74
C THR A 24 -3.81 -9.39 -11.06
N ASN A 25 -3.42 -9.70 -12.30
CA ASN A 25 -2.01 -9.77 -12.71
C ASN A 25 -1.41 -8.36 -12.78
N GLN A 26 -2.13 -7.41 -13.38
CA GLN A 26 -1.72 -6.01 -13.40
C GLN A 26 -1.57 -5.43 -12.00
N LYS A 27 -2.51 -5.74 -11.09
CA LYS A 27 -2.44 -5.34 -9.68
C LYS A 27 -1.23 -5.95 -8.99
N TYR A 28 -0.94 -7.23 -9.21
CA TYR A 28 0.22 -7.92 -8.63
C TYR A 28 1.56 -7.26 -9.00
N ASP A 29 1.68 -6.80 -10.25
CA ASP A 29 2.90 -6.16 -10.72
C ASP A 29 3.04 -4.73 -10.18
N LEU A 30 1.94 -3.98 -10.16
CA LEU A 30 1.92 -2.55 -9.80
C LEU A 30 1.94 -2.28 -8.29
N LEU A 31 1.27 -3.12 -7.49
CA LEU A 31 0.97 -2.85 -6.10
C LEU A 31 1.91 -3.59 -5.15
N ARG A 32 2.15 -2.99 -3.98
CA ARG A 32 2.83 -3.60 -2.85
C ARG A 32 2.01 -3.38 -1.59
N LYS A 33 2.22 -4.23 -0.60
CA LYS A 33 1.65 -4.05 0.73
C LYS A 33 2.74 -3.56 1.67
N ILE A 34 2.42 -2.56 2.47
CA ILE A 34 3.28 -2.09 3.55
C ILE A 34 2.78 -2.67 4.87
N GLU A 35 3.68 -3.22 5.66
CA GLU A 35 3.36 -3.83 6.96
C GLU A 35 4.38 -3.40 8.00
N ASN A 36 3.99 -3.51 9.28
CA ASN A 36 4.86 -3.25 10.40
C ASN A 36 5.49 -4.55 10.90
N GLU A 37 6.82 -4.60 10.91
CA GLU A 37 7.60 -5.69 11.51
C GLU A 37 8.20 -5.21 12.83
N TYR A 38 8.04 -6.00 13.89
CA TYR A 38 8.57 -5.72 15.22
C TYR A 38 9.75 -6.63 15.50
N LYS A 39 10.93 -6.04 15.71
CA LYS A 39 12.15 -6.78 16.08
C LYS A 39 12.50 -6.50 17.55
N PRO A 40 13.04 -7.50 18.27
CA PRO A 40 13.54 -7.27 19.61
C PRO A 40 14.71 -6.28 19.54
N ASP A 41 14.60 -5.21 20.29
CA ASP A 41 15.72 -4.30 20.56
C ASP A 41 16.80 -5.01 21.38
N PRO A 42 18.01 -4.43 21.52
CA PRO A 42 19.04 -4.95 22.42
C PRO A 42 18.56 -5.22 23.86
N ASP A 43 17.52 -4.52 24.31
CA ASP A 43 16.87 -4.68 25.61
C ASP A 43 15.78 -5.78 25.64
N GLY A 44 15.60 -6.52 24.54
CA GLY A 44 14.61 -7.61 24.41
C GLY A 44 13.15 -7.17 24.26
N LYS A 45 12.89 -5.86 24.08
CA LYS A 45 11.55 -5.31 23.87
C LYS A 45 11.27 -5.17 22.37
N SER A 46 10.03 -5.40 21.97
CA SER A 46 9.59 -5.30 20.56
C SER A 46 8.55 -4.18 20.39
N VAL A 47 8.93 -2.95 20.75
CA VAL A 47 8.02 -1.79 20.75
C VAL A 47 8.12 -0.94 19.49
N TYR A 48 9.27 -0.94 18.83
CA TYR A 48 9.47 -0.17 17.60
C TYR A 48 9.11 -1.00 16.37
N ALA A 49 8.24 -0.44 15.54
CA ALA A 49 7.89 -1.00 14.25
C ALA A 49 8.87 -0.51 13.17
N THR A 50 9.31 -1.43 12.33
CA THR A 50 9.98 -1.12 11.07
C THR A 50 9.01 -1.41 9.93
N ASN A 51 8.86 -0.46 9.00
CA ASN A 51 8.05 -0.68 7.80
C ASN A 51 8.74 -1.70 6.88
N VAL A 52 7.98 -2.69 6.43
CA VAL A 52 8.41 -3.68 5.44
C VAL A 52 7.45 -3.61 4.26
N VAL A 53 8.02 -3.45 3.07
CA VAL A 53 7.27 -3.49 1.82
C VAL A 53 7.42 -4.87 1.21
N ARG A 54 6.30 -5.52 0.88
CA ARG A 54 6.29 -6.86 0.28
C ARG A 54 5.33 -6.98 -0.90
N ARG A 55 5.48 -8.05 -1.67
CA ARG A 55 4.49 -8.45 -2.68
C ARG A 55 3.20 -8.91 -2.01
N LEU A 56 2.08 -8.68 -2.69
CA LEU A 56 0.78 -9.20 -2.29
C LEU A 56 0.68 -10.69 -2.57
N LYS A 57 -0.07 -11.39 -1.72
CA LYS A 57 -0.47 -12.77 -1.97
C LYS A 57 -1.69 -12.81 -2.90
N PRO A 58 -1.91 -13.89 -3.67
CA PRO A 58 -3.05 -14.01 -4.59
C PRO A 58 -4.40 -13.75 -3.92
N GLU A 59 -4.59 -14.21 -2.68
CA GLU A 59 -5.82 -14.03 -1.89
C GLU A 59 -6.03 -12.60 -1.37
N GLU A 60 -4.98 -11.78 -1.32
CA GLU A 60 -5.09 -10.37 -0.95
C GLU A 60 -5.53 -9.54 -2.17
N LEU A 61 -5.07 -9.89 -3.37
CA LEU A 61 -5.40 -9.15 -4.60
C LEU A 61 -6.89 -9.19 -4.95
N THR A 62 -7.56 -10.30 -4.66
CA THR A 62 -9.00 -10.45 -4.95
C THR A 62 -9.87 -9.53 -4.09
N LYS A 63 -9.33 -9.02 -2.96
CA LYS A 63 -10.01 -8.08 -2.07
C LYS A 63 -9.88 -6.63 -2.53
N LEU A 64 -8.93 -6.33 -3.43
CA LEU A 64 -8.63 -4.99 -3.91
C LEU A 64 -9.55 -4.58 -5.07
N THR A 65 -10.84 -4.42 -4.78
CA THR A 65 -11.88 -4.16 -5.79
C THR A 65 -12.36 -2.71 -5.82
N THR A 66 -12.09 -1.95 -4.76
CA THR A 66 -12.51 -0.55 -4.63
C THR A 66 -11.35 0.35 -4.22
N PHE A 67 -11.47 1.65 -4.41
CA PHE A 67 -10.48 2.60 -3.90
C PHE A 67 -10.27 2.45 -2.39
N ASN A 68 -11.36 2.35 -1.62
CA ASN A 68 -11.28 2.21 -0.16
C ASN A 68 -10.56 0.92 0.26
N SER A 69 -10.76 -0.18 -0.47
CA SER A 69 -10.05 -1.43 -0.18
C SER A 69 -8.52 -1.31 -0.31
N LEU A 70 -8.02 -0.38 -1.13
CA LEU A 70 -6.59 -0.11 -1.22
C LEU A 70 -6.06 0.57 0.05
N ILE A 71 -6.86 1.46 0.64
CA ILE A 71 -6.51 2.16 1.89
C ILE A 71 -6.59 1.19 3.08
N GLU A 72 -7.69 0.45 3.20
CA GLU A 72 -7.95 -0.46 4.33
C GLU A 72 -6.96 -1.63 4.42
N HIS A 73 -6.30 -1.98 3.30
CA HIS A 73 -5.35 -3.08 3.23
C HIS A 73 -3.89 -2.62 3.13
N ASP A 74 -3.60 -1.35 3.42
CA ASP A 74 -2.25 -0.76 3.45
C ASP A 74 -1.49 -0.96 2.14
N ILE A 75 -2.12 -0.57 1.03
CA ILE A 75 -1.58 -0.78 -0.32
C ILE A 75 -0.90 0.48 -0.85
N ILE A 76 0.28 0.29 -1.42
CA ILE A 76 1.08 1.33 -2.08
C ILE A 76 1.43 0.94 -3.51
N THR A 77 1.76 1.91 -4.35
CA THR A 77 2.30 1.65 -5.69
C THR A 77 3.82 1.39 -5.61
N ARG A 78 4.33 0.44 -6.40
CA ARG A 78 5.75 0.06 -6.41
C ARG A 78 6.69 1.15 -6.96
N ARG A 79 6.18 2.17 -7.66
CA ARG A 79 7.02 3.04 -8.51
C ARG A 79 8.13 3.79 -7.76
N GLY A 80 7.98 4.02 -6.46
CA GLY A 80 9.02 4.60 -5.59
C GLY A 80 9.68 3.61 -4.62
N TYR A 81 9.26 2.34 -4.62
CA TYR A 81 9.65 1.33 -3.64
C TYR A 81 10.04 0.04 -4.39
N VAL A 82 11.34 -0.10 -4.71
CA VAL A 82 11.88 -1.22 -5.49
C VAL A 82 12.09 -2.46 -4.63
#